data_AF-A0A822D6J4-F1
#
_entry.id   AF-A0A822D6J4-F1
#
_cell.length_a   1.000
_cell.length_b   1.000
_cell.length_c   1.000
_cell.angle_alpha   90.00
_cell.angle_beta   90.00
_cell.angle_gamma   90.00
#
_symmetry.space_group_name_H-M   'P 1'
#
loop_
_entity.id
_entity.type
_entity.pdbx_description
1 polymer ?
#
loop_
_entity_poly.entity_id
_entity_poly.type
_entity_poly.pdbx_seq_one_letter_code
_entity_poly.pdbx_strand_id
1 'polypeptide(L)'
;QGNILFPGSAFIELAIAAINELSSSSNMSFSLENIQFLSALLLKKNEINEIHTIIVMPYQQFLIYSRCNHSKDCVRTSGISGNDIDTNNDELFHNNKILNEYSLKQWTLHAQGTINTKIDISIQNSLNNINLILNRFKNLEYLIENENEIRKFYSYLSRRGYNYGSYFQGIKSIKRTRSKTLAEICLPSIFLQLNKEQQNDQEKYYLHPVLLDICIHTVLSILPGNDTFVSNSIEKIIYYQQLTPKLMLNENVFIYNSFRMPVRGVTIEENYITDIVIFTSSSIIANISGVNFRQIPSNESIQSQTIFEKLDNYIFNPINNNSLDINQVIQRYCQEKQWRQCHL
;
A
#
# COMPACT_ATOMS: atom_id res chain seq x y z
N GLN A 1 -10.81 -18.36 -3.18
CA GLN A 1 -11.08 -18.43 -4.63
C GLN A 1 -9.85 -18.11 -5.50
N GLY A 2 -8.62 -18.29 -5.00
CA GLY A 2 -7.40 -18.17 -5.83
C GLY A 2 -7.01 -16.75 -6.26
N ASN A 3 -7.89 -15.75 -6.11
CA ASN A 3 -7.57 -14.35 -6.34
C ASN A 3 -6.78 -13.78 -5.14
N ILE A 4 -5.72 -13.05 -5.44
CA ILE A 4 -4.87 -12.39 -4.46
C ILE A 4 -5.07 -10.88 -4.64
N LEU A 5 -5.36 -10.15 -3.56
CA LEU A 5 -5.38 -8.70 -3.59
C LEU A 5 -3.94 -8.19 -3.48
N PHE A 6 -3.54 -7.32 -4.41
CA PHE A 6 -2.31 -6.56 -4.25
C PHE A 6 -2.52 -5.52 -3.14
N PRO A 7 -1.76 -5.58 -2.02
CA PRO A 7 -2.08 -4.77 -0.86
C PRO A 7 -1.74 -3.29 -1.11
N GLY A 8 -2.51 -2.38 -0.50
CA GLY A 8 -2.24 -0.95 -0.57
C GLY A 8 -0.84 -0.58 -0.05
N SER A 9 -0.32 -1.36 0.90
CA SER A 9 1.05 -1.23 1.39
C SER A 9 2.13 -1.43 0.31
N ALA A 10 1.87 -2.29 -0.67
CA ALA A 10 2.81 -2.50 -1.77
C ALA A 10 2.81 -1.33 -2.77
N PHE A 11 1.67 -0.65 -2.97
CA PHE A 11 1.66 0.60 -3.75
C PHE A 11 2.51 1.68 -3.07
N ILE A 12 2.41 1.82 -1.75
CA ILE A 12 3.23 2.78 -1.00
C ILE A 12 4.72 2.47 -1.20
N GLU A 13 5.12 1.20 -1.13
CA GLU A 13 6.50 0.81 -1.34
C GLU A 13 7.00 1.06 -2.77
N LEU A 14 6.17 0.82 -3.78
CA LEU A 14 6.52 1.16 -5.17
C LEU A 14 6.81 2.65 -5.34
N ALA A 15 6.08 3.53 -4.65
CA ALA A 15 6.35 4.96 -4.64
C ALA A 15 7.69 5.29 -3.94
N ILE A 16 7.97 4.65 -2.80
CA ILE A 16 9.22 4.84 -2.04
C ILE A 16 10.43 4.37 -2.87
N ALA A 17 10.35 3.18 -3.47
CA ALA A 17 11.42 2.63 -4.30
C ALA A 17 11.76 3.56 -5.47
N ALA A 18 10.75 4.11 -6.15
CA ALA A 18 10.96 5.06 -7.24
C ALA A 18 11.57 6.38 -6.77
N ILE A 19 11.19 6.89 -5.59
CA ILE A 19 11.82 8.09 -4.99
C ILE A 19 13.30 7.82 -4.69
N ASN A 20 13.61 6.67 -4.11
CA ASN A 20 14.99 6.30 -3.74
C ASN A 20 15.88 6.17 -4.98
N GLU A 21 15.38 5.57 -6.06
CA GLU A 21 16.11 5.40 -7.31
C GLU A 21 16.47 6.76 -7.95
N LEU A 22 15.58 7.74 -7.85
CA LEU A 22 15.81 9.08 -8.40
C LEU A 22 16.66 9.96 -7.47
N SER A 23 16.73 9.65 -6.18
CA SER A 23 17.54 10.38 -5.21
C SER A 23 19.02 10.02 -5.34
N SER A 24 19.86 11.00 -5.68
CA SER A 24 21.33 10.80 -5.77
C SER A 24 22.01 10.66 -4.41
N SER A 25 21.26 10.89 -3.32
CA SER A 25 21.71 10.78 -1.93
C SER A 25 20.91 9.72 -1.20
N SER A 26 21.57 8.72 -0.60
CA SER A 26 20.96 7.61 0.12
C SER A 26 20.15 7.98 1.39
N ASN A 27 20.06 9.26 1.76
CA ASN A 27 19.48 9.73 3.03
C ASN A 27 18.51 10.91 2.85
N MET A 28 17.76 10.95 1.75
CA MET A 28 16.78 12.01 1.56
C MET A 28 15.60 11.85 2.52
N SER A 29 15.36 12.86 3.37
CA SER A 29 14.17 12.92 4.21
C SER A 29 12.95 13.29 3.36
N PHE A 30 11.92 12.43 3.37
CA PHE A 30 10.68 12.70 2.65
C PHE A 30 9.46 12.20 3.43
N SER A 31 8.32 12.81 3.14
CA SER A 31 7.01 12.26 3.51
C SER A 31 6.15 12.08 2.28
N LEU A 32 5.38 11.00 2.29
CA LEU A 32 4.28 10.81 1.36
C LEU A 32 3.03 11.43 1.98
N GLU A 33 2.30 12.23 1.22
CA GLU A 33 1.13 12.98 1.67
C GLU A 33 -0.04 12.75 0.71
N ASN A 34 -1.28 12.94 1.18
CA ASN A 34 -2.49 12.89 0.36
C ASN A 34 -2.62 11.61 -0.49
N ILE A 35 -2.27 10.46 0.09
CA ILE A 35 -2.29 9.17 -0.60
C ILE A 35 -3.73 8.71 -0.77
N GLN A 36 -4.09 8.32 -1.99
CA GLN A 36 -5.41 7.81 -2.36
C GLN A 36 -5.26 6.45 -3.05
N PHE A 37 -6.07 5.49 -2.63
CA PHE A 37 -6.23 4.21 -3.32
C PHE A 37 -7.50 4.29 -4.17
N LEU A 38 -7.33 4.23 -5.49
CA LEU A 38 -8.38 4.52 -6.49
C LEU A 38 -9.02 3.26 -7.06
N SER A 39 -8.26 2.19 -7.20
CA SER A 39 -8.73 0.89 -7.68
C SER A 39 -7.95 -0.24 -7.04
N ALA A 40 -8.64 -1.33 -6.69
CA ALA A 40 -7.99 -2.57 -6.30
C ALA A 40 -7.23 -3.17 -7.49
N LEU A 41 -6.12 -3.86 -7.22
CA LEU A 41 -5.42 -4.70 -8.20
C LEU A 41 -5.57 -6.15 -7.78
N LEU A 42 -6.27 -6.94 -8.59
CA LEU A 42 -6.50 -8.35 -8.37
C LEU A 42 -5.50 -9.17 -9.18
N LEU A 43 -4.64 -9.93 -8.48
CA LEU A 43 -3.69 -10.84 -9.10
C LEU A 43 -4.36 -12.19 -9.33
N LYS A 44 -4.37 -12.63 -10.58
CA LYS A 44 -4.83 -13.97 -10.99
C LYS A 44 -3.64 -14.83 -11.38
N LYS A 45 -3.69 -16.12 -11.07
CA LYS A 45 -2.57 -17.08 -11.18
C LYS A 45 -1.96 -17.20 -12.59
N ASN A 46 -2.70 -16.83 -13.64
CA ASN A 46 -2.28 -16.98 -15.04
C ASN A 46 -2.21 -15.63 -15.80
N GLU A 47 -2.30 -14.51 -15.11
CA GLU A 47 -2.22 -13.17 -15.70
C GLU A 47 -0.90 -12.53 -15.31
N ILE A 48 -0.20 -11.92 -16.28
CA ILE A 48 0.97 -11.11 -16.00
C ILE A 48 0.48 -9.67 -15.92
N ASN A 49 0.58 -9.07 -14.74
CA ASN A 49 0.27 -7.66 -14.56
C ASN A 49 1.56 -6.86 -14.66
N GLU A 50 1.62 -5.95 -15.63
CA GLU A 50 2.65 -4.92 -15.66
C GLU A 50 2.24 -3.78 -14.73
N ILE A 51 3.15 -3.34 -13.86
CA ILE A 51 2.91 -2.24 -12.91
C ILE A 51 3.92 -1.14 -13.19
N HIS A 52 3.45 0.09 -13.37
CA HIS A 52 4.27 1.26 -13.60
C HIS A 52 4.10 2.28 -12.48
N THR A 53 5.22 2.76 -11.95
CA THR A 53 5.27 3.91 -11.03
C THR A 53 5.77 5.13 -11.80
N ILE A 54 5.01 6.22 -11.76
CA ILE A 54 5.38 7.49 -12.37
C ILE A 54 5.63 8.51 -11.26
N ILE A 55 6.80 9.14 -11.27
CA ILE A 55 7.13 10.28 -10.40
C ILE A 55 7.08 11.55 -11.24
N VAL A 56 6.17 12.45 -10.88
CA VAL A 56 6.05 13.76 -11.54
C VAL A 56 7.10 14.69 -10.95
N MET A 57 8.08 15.04 -11.78
CA MET A 57 9.18 15.91 -11.37
C MET A 57 8.74 17.37 -11.22
N PRO A 58 9.27 18.12 -10.23
CA PRO A 58 10.34 17.74 -9.30
C PRO A 58 9.83 17.12 -7.98
N TYR A 59 9.50 15.82 -7.98
CA TYR A 59 8.94 15.08 -6.82
C TYR A 59 7.70 15.72 -6.22
N GLN A 60 6.71 16.04 -7.05
CA GLN A 60 5.45 16.59 -6.55
C GLN A 60 4.42 15.50 -6.28
N GLN A 61 4.38 14.49 -7.15
CA GLN A 61 3.33 13.49 -7.16
C GLN A 61 3.88 12.13 -7.60
N PHE A 62 3.31 11.06 -7.05
CA PHE A 62 3.47 9.71 -7.58
C PHE A 62 2.14 9.18 -8.10
N LEU A 63 2.19 8.35 -9.12
CA LEU A 63 1.06 7.65 -9.71
C LEU A 63 1.44 6.18 -9.94
N ILE A 64 0.54 5.25 -9.65
CA ILE A 64 0.80 3.82 -9.84
C ILE A 64 -0.29 3.20 -10.69
N TYR A 65 0.11 2.70 -11.84
CA TYR A 65 -0.76 2.08 -12.82
C TYR A 65 -0.48 0.60 -12.96
N SER A 66 -1.49 -0.17 -13.37
CA SER A 66 -1.26 -1.51 -13.90
C SER A 66 -2.03 -1.79 -15.18
N ARG A 67 -1.58 -2.79 -15.92
CA ARG A 67 -2.32 -3.40 -17.03
C ARG A 67 -2.10 -4.91 -17.03
N CYS A 68 -3.11 -5.65 -17.46
CA CYS A 68 -3.00 -7.09 -17.65
C CYS A 68 -2.48 -7.40 -19.06
N ASN A 69 -1.40 -8.18 -19.15
CA ASN A 69 -0.91 -8.79 -20.39
C ASN A 69 -1.31 -10.27 -20.43
N HIS A 70 -1.92 -10.69 -21.54
CA HIS A 70 -2.17 -12.11 -21.80
C HIS A 70 -0.93 -12.75 -22.42
N SER A 71 -0.61 -14.00 -22.09
CA SER A 71 0.62 -14.70 -22.51
C SER A 71 0.80 -14.89 -24.04
N LYS A 72 -0.20 -14.56 -24.86
CA LYS A 72 -0.07 -14.47 -26.33
C LYS A 72 0.43 -13.11 -26.81
N ASP A 73 0.47 -12.11 -25.94
CA ASP A 73 1.04 -10.78 -26.17
C ASP A 73 2.56 -10.75 -25.90
N CYS A 74 3.19 -11.90 -25.62
CA CYS A 74 4.63 -12.02 -25.31
C CYS A 74 5.56 -11.76 -26.50
N VAL A 75 5.12 -11.02 -27.52
CA VAL A 75 5.95 -10.55 -28.64
C VAL A 75 5.87 -9.03 -28.71
N ARG A 76 6.64 -8.37 -27.84
CA ARG A 76 7.77 -7.46 -28.12
C ARG A 76 7.92 -6.41 -27.01
N THR A 77 8.93 -6.65 -26.17
CA THR A 77 9.56 -5.67 -25.29
C THR A 77 10.57 -4.84 -26.09
N SER A 78 10.11 -3.83 -26.82
CA SER A 78 10.95 -2.71 -27.28
C SER A 78 10.12 -1.79 -28.15
N GLY A 79 10.42 -0.49 -28.10
CA GLY A 79 9.95 0.44 -29.12
C GLY A 79 10.27 -0.07 -30.53
N ILE A 80 9.56 0.47 -31.51
CA ILE A 80 9.80 0.31 -32.95
C ILE A 80 11.31 0.22 -33.19
N SER A 81 11.80 -0.96 -33.55
CA SER A 81 13.15 -1.11 -34.07
C SER A 81 13.13 -0.65 -35.52
N GLY A 82 14.22 -0.05 -36.01
CA GLY A 82 14.33 0.43 -37.40
C GLY A 82 14.11 -0.64 -38.48
N ASN A 83 13.92 -1.89 -38.10
CA ASN A 83 13.61 -3.01 -39.00
C ASN A 83 12.11 -3.33 -39.09
N ASP A 84 11.25 -2.66 -38.31
CA ASP A 84 9.78 -2.85 -38.33
C ASP A 84 9.07 -1.93 -39.34
N ILE A 85 9.84 -1.13 -40.07
CA ILE A 85 9.37 -0.45 -41.27
C ILE A 85 9.49 -1.47 -42.41
N ASP A 86 8.45 -2.28 -42.58
CA ASP A 86 8.24 -2.88 -43.89
C ASP A 86 7.92 -1.70 -44.83
N THR A 87 8.94 -1.26 -45.56
CA THR A 87 8.93 -0.06 -46.44
C THR A 87 7.98 -0.21 -47.63
N ASN A 88 7.12 -1.23 -47.64
CA ASN A 88 6.26 -1.59 -48.76
C ASN A 88 4.76 -1.65 -48.42
N ASN A 89 4.31 -1.42 -47.18
CA ASN A 89 2.89 -1.48 -46.86
C ASN A 89 2.44 -0.33 -45.93
N ASP A 90 2.15 0.83 -46.53
CA ASP A 90 1.58 2.02 -45.88
C ASP A 90 0.18 1.80 -45.23
N GLU A 91 -0.47 0.65 -45.45
CA GLU A 91 -1.84 0.39 -44.98
C GLU A 91 -1.94 -0.10 -43.51
N LEU A 92 -0.85 -0.53 -42.89
CA LEU A 92 -0.88 -1.04 -41.51
C LEU A 92 -1.17 0.06 -40.46
N PHE A 93 -0.76 1.30 -40.75
CA PHE A 93 -0.93 2.45 -39.83
C PHE A 93 -2.23 3.25 -40.05
N HIS A 94 -3.05 2.91 -41.04
CA HIS A 94 -4.37 3.50 -41.25
C HIS A 94 -5.51 2.61 -40.76
N ASN A 95 -5.19 1.43 -40.22
CA ASN A 95 -6.20 0.56 -39.65
C ASN A 95 -6.56 1.04 -38.24
N ASN A 96 -7.54 1.94 -38.17
CA ASN A 96 -8.13 2.45 -36.92
C ASN A 96 -8.53 1.34 -35.93
N LYS A 97 -8.75 0.12 -36.41
CA LYS A 97 -9.06 -1.05 -35.59
C LYS A 97 -7.86 -1.52 -34.76
N ILE A 98 -6.66 -1.52 -35.36
CA ILE A 98 -5.40 -1.88 -34.70
C ILE A 98 -5.00 -0.77 -33.72
N LEU A 99 -5.04 0.50 -34.15
CA LEU A 99 -4.79 1.65 -33.27
C LEU A 99 -5.77 1.72 -32.09
N ASN A 100 -7.03 1.35 -32.30
CA ASN A 100 -8.00 1.19 -31.22
C ASN A 100 -7.68 -0.01 -30.32
N GLU A 101 -7.28 -1.17 -30.84
CA GLU A 101 -6.82 -2.29 -30.00
C GLU A 101 -5.62 -1.93 -29.11
N TYR A 102 -4.70 -1.10 -29.59
CA TYR A 102 -3.58 -0.59 -28.80
C TYR A 102 -3.99 0.50 -27.79
N SER A 103 -4.99 1.35 -28.10
CA SER A 103 -5.51 2.37 -27.19
C SER A 103 -6.51 1.82 -26.15
N LEU A 104 -7.12 0.66 -26.43
CA LEU A 104 -8.09 -0.04 -25.59
C LEU A 104 -7.46 -0.91 -24.49
N LYS A 105 -6.15 -1.16 -24.51
CA LYS A 105 -5.45 -1.82 -23.39
C LYS A 105 -5.19 -0.80 -22.28
N GLN A 106 -6.27 -0.39 -21.62
CA GLN A 106 -6.31 0.73 -20.69
C GLN A 106 -5.50 0.44 -19.42
N TRP A 107 -4.52 1.29 -19.14
CA TRP A 107 -3.88 1.35 -17.84
C TRP A 107 -4.92 1.72 -16.78
N THR A 108 -4.96 0.96 -15.69
CA THR A 108 -5.80 1.27 -14.53
C THR A 108 -4.95 2.00 -13.50
N LEU A 109 -5.39 3.18 -13.07
CA LEU A 109 -4.77 3.92 -11.97
C LEU A 109 -5.20 3.31 -10.64
N HIS A 110 -4.26 2.84 -9.84
CA HIS A 110 -4.54 2.19 -8.56
C HIS A 110 -4.28 3.08 -7.36
N ALA A 111 -3.21 3.87 -7.39
CA ALA A 111 -2.84 4.72 -6.28
C ALA A 111 -2.16 6.00 -6.74
N GLN A 112 -2.33 7.06 -5.97
CA GLN A 112 -1.65 8.34 -6.17
C GLN A 112 -1.38 9.03 -4.85
N GLY A 113 -0.47 10.00 -4.84
CA GLY A 113 -0.23 10.88 -3.70
C GLY A 113 0.86 11.90 -3.99
N THR A 114 1.10 12.80 -3.04
CA THR A 114 2.11 13.85 -3.14
C THR A 114 3.37 13.51 -2.36
N ILE A 115 4.52 14.04 -2.80
CA ILE A 115 5.80 13.83 -2.14
C ILE A 115 6.28 15.16 -1.59
N ASN A 116 6.68 15.17 -0.32
CA ASN A 116 7.25 16.34 0.33
C ASN A 116 8.67 16.03 0.79
N THR A 117 9.63 16.71 0.18
CA THR A 117 11.06 16.52 0.36
C THR A 117 11.71 17.57 1.26
N LYS A 118 10.93 18.57 1.69
CA LYS A 118 11.41 19.70 2.52
C LYS A 118 11.14 19.46 4.00
N ILE A 119 11.15 18.20 4.43
CA ILE A 119 10.86 17.85 5.82
C ILE A 119 12.17 17.65 6.58
N ASP A 120 12.18 18.19 7.79
CA ASP A 120 13.23 17.91 8.77
C ASP A 120 12.74 16.82 9.72
N ILE A 121 13.35 15.64 9.60
CA ILE A 121 13.02 14.44 10.38
C ILE A 121 13.89 14.37 11.66
N SER A 122 14.86 15.28 11.82
CA SER A 122 15.78 15.29 12.97
C SER A 122 15.07 15.48 14.32
N ILE A 123 13.85 16.00 14.31
CA ILE A 123 12.98 16.10 15.48
C ILE A 123 12.30 14.74 15.71
N GLN A 124 13.03 13.81 16.34
CA GLN A 124 12.41 12.61 16.91
C GLN A 124 11.44 13.03 18.01
N ASN A 125 10.17 12.61 17.90
CA ASN A 125 9.25 12.69 19.03
C ASN A 125 9.79 11.80 20.16
N SER A 126 10.16 12.45 21.27
CA SER A 126 10.94 11.88 22.38
C SER A 126 10.44 10.52 22.93
N LEU A 127 11.37 9.68 23.38
CA LEU A 127 11.17 8.45 24.17
C LEU A 127 10.07 8.58 25.26
N ASN A 128 9.84 9.78 25.77
CA ASN A 128 8.76 10.08 26.72
C ASN A 128 7.38 9.71 26.16
N ASN A 129 7.12 9.94 24.87
CA ASN A 129 5.85 9.57 24.23
C ASN A 129 5.67 8.05 24.14
N ILE A 130 6.75 7.30 23.85
CA ILE A 130 6.73 5.84 23.84
C ILE A 130 6.36 5.31 25.23
N ASN A 131 7.03 5.80 26.28
CA ASN A 131 6.74 5.40 27.65
C ASN A 131 5.31 5.73 28.07
N LEU A 132 4.77 6.89 27.66
CA LEU A 132 3.38 7.25 27.89
C LEU A 132 2.40 6.29 27.19
N ILE A 133 2.69 5.89 25.95
CA ILE A 133 1.89 4.89 25.23
C ILE A 133 1.93 3.56 25.98
N LEU A 134 3.12 3.04 26.27
CA LEU A 134 3.27 1.75 26.96
C LEU A 134 2.58 1.75 28.33
N ASN A 135 2.73 2.83 29.11
CA ASN A 135 2.10 2.96 30.43
C ASN A 135 0.57 2.93 30.37
N ARG A 136 -0.05 3.52 29.35
CA ARG A 136 -1.52 3.48 29.16
C ARG A 136 -2.04 2.06 28.93
N PHE A 137 -1.20 1.14 28.47
CA PHE A 137 -1.57 -0.23 28.15
C PHE A 137 -1.11 -1.25 29.22
N LYS A 138 -0.52 -0.81 30.33
CA LYS A 138 -0.07 -1.71 31.41
C LYS A 138 -1.22 -2.45 32.11
N ASN A 139 -2.38 -1.81 32.25
CA ASN A 139 -3.50 -2.31 33.07
C ASN A 139 -4.79 -2.53 32.26
N LEU A 140 -4.69 -2.92 30.98
CA LEU A 140 -5.87 -3.04 30.13
C LEU A 140 -6.57 -4.40 30.25
N GLU A 141 -7.88 -4.34 30.10
CA GLU A 141 -8.80 -5.48 30.31
C GLU A 141 -8.81 -6.47 29.14
N TYR A 142 -8.55 -6.03 27.91
CA TYR A 142 -8.61 -6.90 26.73
C TYR A 142 -7.24 -7.21 26.17
N LEU A 143 -6.87 -8.48 26.30
CA LEU A 143 -5.56 -9.02 25.96
C LEU A 143 -5.70 -10.21 25.02
N ILE A 144 -4.92 -10.19 23.95
CA ILE A 144 -4.66 -11.33 23.07
C ILE A 144 -3.17 -11.55 23.15
N GLU A 145 -2.71 -12.62 23.79
CA GLU A 145 -1.26 -12.81 24.01
C GLU A 145 -0.75 -14.20 23.64
N ASN A 146 -1.63 -15.21 23.65
CA ASN A 146 -1.21 -16.56 23.29
C ASN A 146 -1.51 -16.89 21.83
N GLU A 147 -0.74 -17.84 21.29
CA GLU A 147 -0.83 -18.25 19.88
C GLU A 147 -2.24 -18.70 19.48
N ASN A 148 -2.97 -19.35 20.39
CA ASN A 148 -4.34 -19.79 20.13
C ASN A 148 -5.32 -18.63 19.97
N GLU A 149 -5.19 -17.57 20.78
CA GLU A 149 -6.01 -16.37 20.65
C GLU A 149 -5.67 -15.58 19.38
N ILE A 150 -4.39 -15.53 19.00
CA ILE A 150 -3.96 -14.94 17.71
C ILE A 150 -4.53 -15.72 16.53
N ARG A 151 -4.52 -17.06 16.58
CA ARG A 151 -5.16 -17.91 15.57
C ARG A 151 -6.67 -17.65 15.49
N LYS A 152 -7.34 -17.47 16.65
CA LYS A 152 -8.76 -17.08 16.70
C LYS A 152 -8.98 -15.69 16.10
N PHE A 153 -8.08 -14.74 16.34
CA PHE A 153 -8.14 -13.41 15.74
C PHE A 153 -8.06 -13.48 14.21
N TYR A 154 -7.09 -14.18 13.63
CA TYR A 154 -7.02 -14.37 12.17
C TYR A 154 -8.20 -15.17 11.61
N SER A 155 -8.72 -16.14 12.37
CA SER A 155 -9.95 -16.87 11.99
C SER A 155 -11.17 -15.93 11.97
N TYR A 156 -11.24 -14.99 12.90
CA TYR A 156 -12.27 -13.93 12.92
C TYR A 156 -12.12 -13.00 11.72
N LEU A 157 -10.90 -12.57 11.40
CA LEU A 157 -10.64 -11.76 10.20
C LEU A 157 -11.03 -12.49 8.90
N SER A 158 -10.77 -13.81 8.81
CA SER A 158 -11.19 -14.62 7.66
C SER A 158 -12.71 -14.64 7.47
N ARG A 159 -13.49 -14.72 8.56
CA ARG A 159 -14.97 -14.61 8.49
C ARG A 159 -15.44 -13.24 8.00
N ARG A 160 -14.64 -12.19 8.21
CA ARG A 160 -14.87 -10.83 7.68
C ARG A 160 -14.33 -10.65 6.26
N GLY A 161 -13.86 -11.71 5.60
CA GLY A 161 -13.34 -11.66 4.22
C GLY A 161 -11.83 -11.48 4.10
N TYR A 162 -11.10 -11.28 5.20
CA TYR A 162 -9.64 -11.13 5.17
C TYR A 162 -8.92 -12.47 5.32
N ASN A 163 -8.55 -13.06 4.19
CA ASN A 163 -7.89 -14.36 4.15
C ASN A 163 -6.36 -14.22 4.14
N TYR A 164 -5.80 -13.70 5.22
CA TYR A 164 -4.35 -13.56 5.37
C TYR A 164 -3.67 -14.93 5.48
N GLY A 165 -2.77 -15.23 4.54
CA GLY A 165 -1.94 -16.43 4.60
C GLY A 165 -0.96 -16.40 5.78
N SER A 166 -0.53 -17.56 6.27
CA SER A 166 0.36 -17.68 7.45
C SER A 166 1.64 -16.85 7.36
N TYR A 167 2.14 -16.63 6.15
CA TYR A 167 3.32 -15.80 5.86
C TYR A 167 3.14 -14.31 6.15
N PHE A 168 1.89 -13.84 6.19
CA PHE A 168 1.52 -12.45 6.46
C PHE A 168 1.04 -12.24 7.91
N GLN A 169 0.98 -13.32 8.72
CA GLN A 169 0.48 -13.27 10.09
C GLN A 169 1.63 -12.99 11.08
N GLY A 170 1.98 -11.72 11.27
CA GLY A 170 3.10 -11.29 12.12
C GLY A 170 2.72 -10.67 13.47
N ILE A 171 1.49 -10.86 13.96
CA ILE A 171 1.08 -10.32 15.27
C ILE A 171 1.40 -11.32 16.36
N LYS A 172 2.10 -10.86 17.40
CA LYS A 172 2.45 -11.65 18.59
C LYS A 172 1.46 -11.43 19.72
N SER A 173 1.09 -10.17 19.98
CA SER A 173 0.10 -9.81 21.00
C SER A 173 -0.69 -8.56 20.62
N ILE A 174 -1.89 -8.42 21.19
CA ILE A 174 -2.75 -7.24 21.05
C ILE A 174 -3.30 -6.87 22.43
N LYS A 175 -3.10 -5.61 22.82
CA LYS A 175 -3.78 -4.93 23.92
C LYS A 175 -4.67 -3.85 23.32
N ARG A 176 -5.96 -3.79 23.68
CA ARG A 176 -6.87 -2.80 23.07
C ARG A 176 -7.86 -2.19 24.05
N THR A 177 -8.33 -1.01 23.68
CA THR A 177 -9.52 -0.35 24.22
C THR A 177 -10.59 -0.27 23.11
N ARG A 178 -11.67 0.48 23.34
CA ARG A 178 -12.69 0.72 22.29
C ARG A 178 -12.13 1.48 21.07
N SER A 179 -11.11 2.31 21.25
CA SER A 179 -10.63 3.22 20.19
C SER A 179 -9.12 3.21 19.97
N LYS A 180 -8.39 2.35 20.69
CA LYS A 180 -6.93 2.30 20.62
C LYS A 180 -6.44 0.87 20.72
N THR A 181 -5.32 0.59 20.06
CA THR A 181 -4.65 -0.71 20.10
C THR A 181 -3.16 -0.53 20.26
N LEU A 182 -2.53 -1.37 21.06
CA LEU A 182 -1.09 -1.59 21.09
C LEU A 182 -0.85 -3.05 20.75
N ALA A 183 -0.14 -3.32 19.67
CA ALA A 183 0.22 -4.67 19.27
C ALA A 183 1.73 -4.83 19.28
N GLU A 184 2.20 -5.99 19.75
CA GLU A 184 3.58 -6.44 19.52
C GLU A 184 3.58 -7.30 18.27
N ILE A 185 4.55 -7.06 17.38
CA ILE A 185 4.71 -7.83 16.15
C ILE A 185 6.03 -8.61 16.19
N CYS A 186 6.07 -9.72 15.46
CA CYS A 186 7.27 -10.50 15.23
C CYS A 186 7.65 -10.45 13.76
N LEU A 187 8.90 -10.83 13.46
CA LEU A 187 9.35 -11.02 12.09
C LEU A 187 8.51 -12.15 11.45
N PRO A 188 7.71 -11.86 10.40
CA PRO A 188 6.86 -12.86 9.79
C PRO A 188 7.67 -14.04 9.22
N SER A 189 7.07 -15.22 9.18
CA SER A 189 7.76 -16.44 8.72
C SER A 189 8.24 -16.37 7.27
N ILE A 190 7.68 -15.49 6.43
CA ILE A 190 8.12 -15.28 5.04
C ILE A 190 9.60 -14.89 4.97
N PHE A 191 10.09 -14.12 5.94
CA PHE A 191 11.47 -13.66 5.98
C PHE A 191 12.46 -14.79 6.30
N LEU A 192 11.98 -15.89 6.92
CA LEU A 192 12.79 -17.06 7.24
C LEU A 192 13.00 -17.98 6.01
N GLN A 193 12.24 -17.78 4.94
CA GLN A 193 12.32 -18.59 3.71
C GLN A 193 13.19 -17.95 2.61
N LEU A 194 13.69 -16.73 2.85
CA LEU A 194 14.45 -15.99 1.87
C LEU A 194 15.87 -16.55 1.71
N ASN A 195 16.34 -16.65 0.47
CA ASN A 195 17.75 -16.92 0.18
C ASN A 195 18.62 -15.66 0.46
N LYS A 196 19.96 -15.79 0.37
CA LYS A 196 20.87 -14.66 0.69
C LYS A 196 20.66 -13.42 -0.17
N GLU A 197 20.35 -13.57 -1.45
CA GLU A 197 20.10 -12.44 -2.36
C GLU A 197 18.81 -11.73 -1.97
N GLN A 198 17.74 -12.49 -1.74
CA GLN A 198 16.46 -11.97 -1.29
C GLN A 198 16.53 -11.33 0.10
N GLN A 199 17.42 -11.82 0.98
CA GLN A 199 17.72 -11.21 2.27
C GLN A 199 18.39 -9.85 2.11
N ASN A 200 19.35 -9.71 1.18
CA ASN A 200 19.97 -8.41 0.88
C ASN A 200 18.94 -7.42 0.31
N ASP A 201 17.98 -7.88 -0.49
CA ASP A 201 16.89 -7.04 -0.97
C ASP A 201 15.97 -6.55 0.17
N GLN A 202 15.87 -7.28 1.30
CA GLN A 202 15.12 -6.81 2.46
C GLN A 202 15.71 -5.53 3.07
N GLU A 203 17.02 -5.33 2.94
CA GLU A 203 17.71 -4.14 3.43
C GLU A 203 17.48 -2.91 2.55
N LYS A 204 16.71 -3.02 1.45
CA LYS A 204 16.33 -1.87 0.61
C LYS A 204 15.01 -1.23 1.02
N TYR A 205 14.16 -1.94 1.75
CA TYR A 205 12.83 -1.47 2.16
C TYR A 205 12.94 -0.57 3.38
N TYR A 206 12.36 0.63 3.36
CA TYR A 206 12.17 1.44 4.58
C TYR A 206 11.29 0.70 5.58
N LEU A 207 10.20 0.11 5.09
CA LEU A 207 9.32 -0.78 5.83
C LEU A 207 8.74 -1.79 4.84
N HIS A 208 9.02 -3.07 5.04
CA HIS A 208 8.55 -4.09 4.12
C HIS A 208 7.00 -4.07 3.98
N PRO A 209 6.42 -4.25 2.78
CA PRO A 209 4.97 -4.18 2.56
C PRO A 209 4.15 -5.07 3.49
N VAL A 210 4.65 -6.27 3.83
CA VAL A 210 4.01 -7.16 4.82
C VAL A 210 3.96 -6.53 6.21
N LEU A 211 5.01 -5.84 6.66
CA LEU A 211 5.05 -5.18 7.97
C LEU A 211 4.10 -3.98 8.01
N LEU A 212 4.04 -3.22 6.91
CA LEU A 212 3.07 -2.15 6.74
C LEU A 212 1.63 -2.69 6.73
N ASP A 213 1.38 -3.84 6.08
CA ASP A 213 0.05 -4.47 6.07
C ASP A 213 -0.35 -5.00 7.46
N ILE A 214 0.61 -5.53 8.24
CA ILE A 214 0.38 -5.91 9.64
C ILE A 214 -0.10 -4.72 10.47
N CYS A 215 0.35 -3.49 10.19
CA CYS A 215 -0.20 -2.29 10.84
C CYS A 215 -1.73 -2.21 10.63
N ILE A 216 -2.19 -2.50 9.42
CA ILE A 216 -3.62 -2.53 9.11
C ILE A 216 -4.34 -3.65 9.87
N HIS A 217 -3.75 -4.85 9.98
CA HIS A 217 -4.32 -5.95 10.77
C HIS A 217 -4.63 -5.51 12.21
N THR A 218 -3.72 -4.73 12.81
CA THR A 218 -3.89 -4.28 14.19
C THR A 218 -5.06 -3.28 14.35
N VAL A 219 -5.37 -2.48 13.32
CA VAL A 219 -6.56 -1.61 13.30
C VAL A 219 -7.84 -2.43 13.20
N LEU A 220 -7.83 -3.53 12.43
CA LEU A 220 -9.00 -4.42 12.30
C LEU A 220 -9.47 -5.01 13.64
N SER A 221 -8.60 -5.03 14.67
CA SER A 221 -8.93 -5.48 16.03
C SER A 221 -9.86 -4.53 16.80
N ILE A 222 -9.99 -3.26 16.38
CA ILE A 222 -10.84 -2.25 17.02
C ILE A 222 -11.95 -1.73 16.11
N LEU A 223 -11.92 -2.06 14.81
CA LEU A 223 -13.05 -1.81 13.92
C LEU A 223 -14.27 -2.63 14.35
N PRO A 224 -15.46 -2.01 14.46
CA PRO A 224 -16.65 -2.69 14.96
C PRO A 224 -17.28 -3.60 13.90
N GLY A 225 -18.20 -4.46 14.37
CA GLY A 225 -19.03 -5.30 13.51
C GLY A 225 -18.26 -6.41 12.80
N ASN A 226 -18.99 -7.13 11.94
CA ASN A 226 -18.47 -8.22 11.12
C ASN A 226 -18.19 -7.79 9.67
N ASP A 227 -18.33 -6.50 9.38
CA ASP A 227 -18.14 -5.96 8.05
C ASP A 227 -16.66 -5.92 7.66
N THR A 228 -16.44 -5.93 6.35
CA THR A 228 -15.12 -5.70 5.76
C THR A 228 -14.89 -4.22 5.54
N PHE A 229 -13.75 -3.75 6.00
CA PHE A 229 -13.21 -2.42 5.76
C PHE A 229 -11.96 -2.48 4.89
N VAL A 230 -11.73 -1.46 4.09
CA VAL A 230 -10.49 -1.28 3.32
C VAL A 230 -9.94 0.11 3.53
N SER A 231 -8.61 0.23 3.53
CA SER A 231 -7.94 1.53 3.55
C SER A 231 -8.16 2.23 2.21
N ASN A 232 -8.82 3.38 2.24
CA ASN A 232 -9.13 4.18 1.05
C ASN A 232 -8.13 5.32 0.84
N SER A 233 -7.62 5.90 1.92
CA SER A 233 -6.67 7.01 1.84
C SER A 233 -5.78 7.07 3.06
N ILE A 234 -4.63 7.74 2.93
CA ILE A 234 -3.71 8.04 4.02
C ILE A 234 -3.30 9.51 3.89
N GLU A 235 -3.48 10.30 4.94
CA GLU A 235 -3.12 11.72 4.90
C GLU A 235 -1.61 11.91 4.80
N LYS A 236 -0.83 11.18 5.60
CA LYS A 236 0.62 11.35 5.66
C LYS A 236 1.36 10.11 6.17
N ILE A 237 2.51 9.81 5.57
CA ILE A 237 3.49 8.81 6.05
C ILE A 237 4.85 9.50 6.21
N ILE A 238 5.46 9.31 7.38
CA ILE A 238 6.83 9.73 7.68
C ILE A 238 7.60 8.51 8.20
N TYR A 239 8.74 8.22 7.58
CA TYR A 239 9.70 7.23 8.08
C TYR A 239 10.86 7.95 8.77
N TYR A 240 11.13 7.59 10.02
CA TYR A 240 12.26 8.13 10.80
C TYR A 240 13.49 7.21 10.71
N GLN A 241 13.24 5.91 10.59
CA GLN A 241 14.27 4.88 10.51
C GLN A 241 13.72 3.68 9.72
N GLN A 242 14.63 2.96 9.07
CA GLN A 242 14.32 1.70 8.41
C GLN A 242 14.01 0.57 9.41
N LEU A 243 12.95 -0.20 9.16
CA LEU A 243 12.63 -1.41 9.91
C LEU A 243 13.16 -2.65 9.21
N THR A 244 14.41 -3.03 9.51
CA THR A 244 15.06 -4.21 8.93
C THR A 244 14.74 -5.49 9.72
N PRO A 245 14.80 -6.68 9.09
CA PRO A 245 14.72 -7.95 9.81
C PRO A 245 15.75 -8.06 10.95
N LYS A 246 16.97 -7.55 10.74
CA LYS A 246 18.02 -7.50 11.76
C LYS A 246 17.62 -6.68 12.98
N LEU A 247 16.92 -5.56 12.79
CA LEU A 247 16.41 -4.76 13.90
C LEU A 247 15.35 -5.54 14.68
N MET A 248 14.40 -6.17 13.99
CA MET A 248 13.31 -6.95 14.61
C MET A 248 13.78 -8.19 15.38
N LEU A 249 14.96 -8.73 15.05
CA LEU A 249 15.58 -9.84 15.80
C LEU A 249 16.22 -9.38 17.12
N ASN A 250 16.59 -8.10 17.23
CA ASN A 250 17.28 -7.54 18.39
C ASN A 250 16.36 -6.74 19.32
N GLU A 251 15.28 -6.17 18.77
CA GLU A 251 14.33 -5.34 19.52
C GLU A 251 12.89 -5.75 19.24
N ASN A 252 12.05 -5.67 20.28
CA ASN A 252 10.61 -5.83 20.11
C ASN A 252 10.04 -4.61 19.38
N VAL A 253 9.17 -4.87 18.41
CA VAL A 253 8.50 -3.84 17.63
C VAL A 253 7.04 -3.76 18.02
N PHE A 254 6.58 -2.54 18.23
CA PHE A 254 5.22 -2.23 18.64
C PHE A 254 4.53 -1.35 17.60
N ILE A 255 3.23 -1.60 17.44
CA ILE A 255 2.32 -0.80 16.63
C ILE A 255 1.26 -0.25 17.56
N TYR A 256 1.19 1.08 17.66
CA TYR A 256 0.14 1.77 18.37
C TYR A 256 -0.83 2.43 17.38
N ASN A 257 -2.11 2.15 17.53
CA ASN A 257 -3.18 2.74 16.74
C ASN A 257 -4.13 3.53 17.64
N SER A 258 -4.63 4.65 17.14
CA SER A 258 -5.65 5.44 17.82
C SER A 258 -6.63 6.00 16.81
N PHE A 259 -7.91 5.64 16.94
CA PHE A 259 -8.96 6.31 16.20
C PHE A 259 -9.01 7.79 16.57
N ARG A 260 -9.16 8.63 15.55
CA ARG A 260 -9.50 10.04 15.74
C ARG A 260 -10.95 10.08 16.20
N MET A 261 -11.20 10.72 17.33
CA MET A 261 -12.58 10.90 17.79
C MET A 261 -13.34 11.77 16.78
N PRO A 262 -14.59 11.43 16.43
CA PRO A 262 -15.40 12.34 15.65
C PRO A 262 -15.56 13.67 16.40
N VAL A 263 -15.52 14.77 15.66
CA VAL A 263 -15.97 16.06 16.19
C VAL A 263 -17.45 15.88 16.56
N ARG A 264 -17.87 16.37 17.74
CA ARG A 264 -19.26 16.27 18.20
C ARG A 264 -20.21 16.73 17.08
N GLY A 265 -21.17 15.88 16.71
CA GLY A 265 -22.19 16.18 15.69
C GLY A 265 -21.92 15.58 14.30
N VAL A 266 -20.78 14.92 14.07
CA VAL A 266 -20.54 14.15 12.83
C VAL A 266 -21.00 12.71 13.04
N THR A 267 -21.98 12.25 12.24
CA THR A 267 -22.35 10.83 12.16
C THR A 267 -21.23 10.05 11.47
N ILE A 268 -20.67 9.06 12.17
CA ILE A 268 -19.46 8.28 11.82
C ILE A 268 -19.76 7.21 10.76
N GLU A 269 -20.98 7.12 10.25
CA GLU A 269 -21.58 5.84 9.84
C GLU A 269 -20.87 5.09 8.70
N GLU A 270 -19.83 5.64 8.05
CA GLU A 270 -19.10 4.92 7.00
C GLU A 270 -17.56 5.08 6.98
N ASN A 271 -16.95 5.95 7.82
CA ASN A 271 -15.52 6.26 7.73
C ASN A 271 -14.82 6.23 9.10
N TYR A 272 -13.82 5.35 9.25
CA TYR A 272 -12.99 5.25 10.45
C TYR A 272 -11.58 5.76 10.16
N ILE A 273 -11.18 6.84 10.82
CA ILE A 273 -9.85 7.43 10.64
C ILE A 273 -8.97 7.08 11.84
N THR A 274 -7.79 6.52 11.59
CA THR A 274 -6.80 6.18 12.62
C THR A 274 -5.43 6.78 12.33
N ASP A 275 -4.72 7.11 13.40
CA ASP A 275 -3.29 7.34 13.35
C ASP A 275 -2.56 6.09 13.85
N ILE A 276 -1.40 5.79 13.25
CA ILE A 276 -0.57 4.64 13.54
C ILE A 276 0.86 5.11 13.82
N VAL A 277 1.44 4.60 14.90
CA VAL A 277 2.83 4.83 15.28
C VAL A 277 3.53 3.48 15.38
N ILE A 278 4.62 3.31 14.64
CA ILE A 278 5.49 2.13 14.70
C ILE A 278 6.73 2.52 15.48
N PHE A 279 7.06 1.75 16.50
CA PHE A 279 8.19 2.07 17.38
C PHE A 279 8.78 0.81 18.00
N THR A 280 10.03 0.92 18.46
CA THR A 280 10.67 -0.08 19.31
C THR A 280 10.81 0.47 20.73
N SER A 281 11.47 -0.27 21.62
CA SER A 281 11.82 0.26 22.93
C SER A 281 12.74 1.49 22.87
N SER A 282 13.49 1.68 21.77
CA SER A 282 14.56 2.68 21.67
C SER A 282 14.24 3.83 20.72
N SER A 283 13.43 3.62 19.67
CA SER A 283 13.14 4.66 18.69
C SER A 283 11.74 4.57 18.08
N ILE A 284 11.29 5.68 17.47
CA ILE A 284 10.14 5.68 16.58
C ILE A 284 10.65 5.32 15.18
N ILE A 285 9.97 4.38 14.52
CA ILE A 285 10.28 3.91 13.17
C ILE A 285 9.51 4.73 12.14
N ALA A 286 8.19 4.87 12.32
CA ALA A 286 7.33 5.58 11.36
C ALA A 286 6.05 6.11 12.03
N ASN A 287 5.56 7.21 11.47
CA ASN A 287 4.23 7.74 11.76
C ASN A 287 3.38 7.71 10.49
N ILE A 288 2.20 7.12 10.61
CA ILE A 288 1.20 7.07 9.53
C ILE A 288 -0.06 7.74 10.08
N SER A 289 -0.38 8.90 9.53
CA SER A 289 -1.49 9.73 10.00
C SER A 289 -2.67 9.63 9.06
N GLY A 290 -3.88 9.61 9.63
CA GLY A 290 -5.12 9.75 8.88
C GLY A 290 -5.41 8.60 7.93
N VAL A 291 -5.14 7.35 8.34
CA VAL A 291 -5.55 6.17 7.57
C VAL A 291 -7.06 6.07 7.64
N ASN A 292 -7.73 6.27 6.51
CA ASN A 292 -9.17 6.22 6.41
C ASN A 292 -9.62 4.82 5.95
N PHE A 293 -10.45 4.19 6.77
CA PHE A 293 -11.07 2.91 6.50
C PHE A 293 -12.52 3.11 6.09
N ARG A 294 -12.86 2.60 4.92
CA ARG A 294 -14.21 2.59 4.39
C ARG A 294 -14.78 1.18 4.44
N GLN A 295 -16.03 1.08 4.89
CA GLN A 295 -16.77 -0.19 4.85
C GLN A 295 -17.08 -0.57 3.39
N ILE A 296 -16.86 -1.82 3.02
CA ILE A 296 -17.37 -2.39 1.78
C ILE A 296 -18.82 -2.81 2.04
N PRO A 297 -19.81 -2.28 1.30
CA PRO A 297 -21.20 -2.65 1.51
C PRO A 297 -21.43 -4.16 1.41
N SER A 298 -22.03 -4.71 2.46
CA SER A 298 -22.62 -6.03 2.47
C SER A 298 -23.94 -5.97 1.70
N ASN A 299 -23.91 -5.86 0.35
CA ASN A 299 -25.14 -5.94 -0.45
C ASN A 299 -25.83 -7.29 -0.19
N GLU A 300 -26.90 -7.28 0.62
CA GLU A 300 -27.73 -8.45 0.93
C GLU A 300 -28.51 -8.94 -0.29
N SER A 301 -28.69 -8.10 -1.31
CA SER A 301 -29.49 -8.38 -2.51
C SER A 301 -28.81 -9.27 -3.57
N ILE A 302 -27.49 -9.49 -3.48
CA ILE A 302 -26.75 -10.38 -4.40
C ILE A 302 -25.95 -11.37 -3.55
N GLN A 303 -26.63 -12.45 -3.11
CA GLN A 303 -26.09 -13.49 -2.24
C GLN A 303 -24.86 -14.25 -2.79
N SER A 304 -24.36 -13.92 -3.97
CA SER A 304 -23.27 -14.64 -4.64
C SER A 304 -22.01 -13.82 -4.90
N GLN A 305 -21.95 -12.52 -4.56
CA GLN A 305 -20.77 -11.72 -4.88
C GLN A 305 -19.64 -11.89 -3.88
N THR A 306 -18.47 -12.25 -4.39
CA THR A 306 -17.25 -12.39 -3.60
C THR A 306 -16.71 -11.01 -3.21
N ILE A 307 -15.89 -10.93 -2.16
CA ILE A 307 -15.30 -9.63 -1.79
C ILE A 307 -14.41 -9.05 -2.90
N PHE A 308 -13.81 -9.93 -3.70
CA PHE A 308 -13.02 -9.56 -4.85
C PHE A 308 -13.88 -8.96 -5.96
N GLU A 309 -15.06 -9.53 -6.25
CA GLU A 309 -16.02 -8.94 -7.21
C GLU A 309 -16.57 -7.59 -6.75
N LYS A 310 -16.74 -7.41 -5.45
CA LYS A 310 -17.10 -6.10 -4.90
C LYS A 310 -16.00 -5.08 -5.13
N LEU A 311 -14.74 -5.45 -4.86
CA LEU A 311 -13.57 -4.59 -5.04
C LEU A 311 -13.29 -4.25 -6.52
N ASP A 312 -13.49 -5.20 -7.43
CA ASP A 312 -13.25 -5.02 -8.87
C ASP A 312 -14.22 -3.98 -9.48
N ASN A 313 -15.44 -3.92 -8.97
CA ASN A 313 -16.46 -2.95 -9.38
C ASN A 313 -16.41 -1.63 -8.59
N TYR A 314 -15.55 -1.54 -7.56
CA TYR A 314 -15.51 -0.38 -6.67
C TYR A 314 -14.42 0.60 -7.11
N ILE A 315 -14.82 1.63 -7.87
CA ILE A 315 -13.98 2.80 -8.06
C ILE A 315 -14.07 3.65 -6.81
N PHE A 316 -12.94 3.82 -6.12
CA PHE A 316 -12.86 4.74 -5.00
C PHE A 316 -12.90 6.17 -5.57
N ASN A 317 -14.08 6.79 -5.57
CA ASN A 317 -14.23 8.15 -6.06
C ASN A 317 -13.28 9.10 -5.30
N PRO A 318 -12.37 9.79 -6.00
CA PRO A 318 -11.47 10.73 -5.35
C PRO A 318 -12.30 11.86 -4.71
N ILE A 319 -11.89 12.29 -3.52
CA ILE A 319 -12.44 13.52 -2.93
C ILE A 319 -12.01 14.66 -3.87
N ASN A 320 -13.00 15.30 -4.53
CA ASN A 320 -12.83 16.41 -5.46
C ASN A 320 -11.71 17.35 -5.02
N ASN A 321 -10.55 17.25 -5.66
CA ASN A 321 -9.50 18.25 -5.60
C ASN A 321 -8.97 18.40 -7.01
N ASN A 322 -8.85 19.65 -7.45
CA ASN A 322 -8.42 20.10 -8.78
C ASN A 322 -7.04 19.56 -9.17
N SER A 323 -6.93 18.27 -9.51
CA SER A 323 -5.76 17.73 -10.18
C SER A 323 -5.84 18.10 -11.65
N LEU A 324 -4.76 18.64 -12.21
CA LEU A 324 -4.60 18.82 -13.65
C LEU A 324 -5.15 17.61 -14.39
N ASP A 325 -5.87 17.84 -15.49
CA ASP A 325 -6.52 16.82 -16.30
C ASP A 325 -5.50 15.73 -16.69
N ILE A 326 -5.49 14.62 -15.96
CA ILE A 326 -4.46 13.56 -15.97
C ILE A 326 -4.32 12.95 -17.38
N ASN A 327 -5.39 12.96 -18.16
CA ASN A 327 -5.36 12.56 -19.56
C ASN A 327 -4.39 13.41 -20.40
N GLN A 328 -4.22 14.69 -20.08
CA GLN A 328 -3.28 15.58 -20.76
C GLN A 328 -1.83 15.30 -20.34
N VAL A 329 -1.59 14.92 -19.08
CA VAL A 329 -0.25 14.55 -18.58
C VAL A 329 0.20 13.23 -19.20
N ILE A 330 -0.69 12.22 -19.24
CA ILE A 330 -0.43 10.93 -19.89
C ILE A 330 -0.25 11.12 -21.41
N GLN A 331 -1.10 11.91 -22.08
CA GLN A 331 -0.93 12.21 -23.51
C GLN A 331 0.42 12.87 -23.79
N ARG A 332 0.84 13.85 -22.98
CA ARG A 332 2.18 14.46 -23.12
C ARG A 332 3.30 13.44 -22.89
N TYR A 333 3.20 12.61 -21.87
CA TYR A 333 4.23 11.60 -21.56
C TYR A 333 4.33 10.50 -22.64
N CYS A 334 3.20 10.12 -23.25
CA CYS A 334 3.18 9.18 -24.38
C CYS A 334 3.63 9.81 -25.70
N GLN A 335 3.46 11.13 -25.89
CA GLN A 335 3.86 11.86 -27.10
C GLN A 335 5.32 12.31 -27.07
N GLU A 336 5.85 12.67 -25.91
CA GLU A 336 7.24 13.09 -25.74
C GLU A 336 8.11 11.87 -25.38
N LYS A 337 8.81 11.32 -26.38
CA LYS A 337 9.87 10.30 -26.18
C LYS A 337 11.07 10.90 -25.43
N GLN A 338 10.93 11.22 -24.15
CA GLN A 338 12.09 11.52 -23.29
C GLN A 338 12.57 10.25 -22.60
N TRP A 339 13.22 9.39 -23.39
CA TRP A 339 14.07 8.34 -22.84
C TRP A 339 15.29 9.01 -22.21
N ARG A 340 15.43 8.92 -20.89
CA ARG A 340 16.77 8.86 -20.29
C ARG A 340 17.10 7.40 -20.08
N GLN A 341 17.83 6.82 -21.03
CA GLN A 341 18.68 5.67 -20.72
C GLN A 341 19.69 6.15 -19.69
N CYS A 342 19.54 5.70 -18.44
CA CYS A 342 20.70 5.62 -17.55
C CYS A 342 21.60 4.53 -18.12
N HIS A 343 22.64 4.92 -18.85
CA HIS A 343 23.72 4.00 -19.20
C HIS A 343 24.48 3.66 -17.93
N LEU A 344 24.64 2.36 -17.67
CA LEU A 344 25.69 1.81 -16.80
C LEU A 344 27.07 2.10 -17.40
#